data_AF-A0A2M6VUP5-F1
#
_entry.id   AF-A0A2M6VUP5-F1
#
_cell.length_a   1.000
_cell.length_b   1.000
_cell.length_c   1.000
_cell.angle_alpha   90.00
_cell.angle_beta   90.00
_cell.angle_gamma   90.00
#
_symmetry.space_group_name_H-M   'P 1'
#
loop_
_entity.id
_entity.type
_entity.pdbx_description
1 polymer ?
#
loop_
_entity_poly.entity_id
_entity_poly.type
_entity_poly.pdbx_seq_one_letter_code
_entity_poly.pdbx_strand_id
1 'polypeptide(L)'
;MAATTKRKTSLTLDTEVLDGAKALGINVSAVAEAALKNAVASARHAQWLQQNAEAFAAQAAWHERHGHPLADILTSPGSASWSA
;
A
#
# COMPACT_ATOMS: atom_id res chain seq x y z
N MET A 1 -17.10 -20.66 0.21
CA MET A 1 -15.92 -19.99 -0.38
C MET A 1 -16.39 -19.25 -1.62
N ALA A 2 -16.47 -17.92 -1.59
CA ALA A 2 -16.96 -17.16 -2.74
C ALA A 2 -15.94 -17.27 -3.89
N ALA A 3 -16.37 -17.83 -5.02
CA ALA A 3 -15.55 -17.87 -6.23
C ALA A 3 -15.26 -16.42 -6.64
N THR A 4 -13.99 -16.07 -6.79
CA THR A 4 -13.59 -14.77 -7.32
C THR A 4 -13.94 -14.74 -8.80
N THR A 5 -14.98 -13.98 -9.15
CA THR A 5 -15.37 -13.77 -10.54
C THR A 5 -14.29 -12.98 -11.25
N LYS A 6 -13.43 -13.67 -12.01
CA LYS A 6 -12.40 -13.04 -12.84
C LYS A 6 -13.05 -12.47 -14.10
N ARG A 7 -12.76 -11.21 -14.42
CA ARG A 7 -13.16 -10.59 -15.69
C ARG A 7 -12.05 -10.78 -16.71
N LYS A 8 -12.36 -11.40 -17.85
CA LYS A 8 -11.42 -11.48 -18.98
C LYS A 8 -11.17 -10.07 -19.50
N THR A 9 -9.90 -9.71 -19.63
CA THR A 9 -9.46 -8.41 -20.16
C THR A 9 -8.35 -8.67 -21.17
N SER A 10 -8.42 -8.05 -22.34
CA SER A 10 -7.37 -8.13 -23.37
C SER A 10 -6.39 -6.97 -23.19
N LEU A 11 -5.11 -7.25 -23.37
CA LEU A 11 -4.01 -6.29 -23.22
C LEU A 11 -2.95 -6.55 -24.28
N THR A 12 -2.31 -5.48 -24.76
CA THR A 12 -1.23 -5.55 -25.74
C THR A 12 0.10 -5.47 -25.03
N LEU A 13 1.00 -6.42 -25.28
CA LEU A 13 2.35 -6.48 -24.75
C LEU A 13 3.33 -6.73 -25.89
N ASP A 14 4.61 -6.48 -25.61
CA ASP A 14 5.70 -6.76 -26.52
C ASP A 14 5.71 -8.25 -26.91
N THR A 15 5.84 -8.50 -28.22
CA THR A 15 5.80 -9.84 -28.80
C THR A 15 6.99 -10.69 -28.39
N GLU A 16 8.20 -10.11 -28.32
CA GLU A 16 9.42 -10.83 -27.91
C GLU A 16 9.32 -11.26 -26.45
N VAL A 17 8.75 -10.40 -25.58
CA VAL A 17 8.51 -10.71 -24.18
C VAL A 17 7.49 -11.84 -24.02
N LEU A 18 6.39 -11.81 -24.78
CA LEU A 18 5.36 -12.85 -24.72
C LEU A 18 5.89 -14.20 -25.20
N ASP A 19 6.67 -14.21 -26.27
CA ASP A 19 7.23 -15.45 -26.81
C ASP A 19 8.35 -16.00 -25.91
N GLY A 20 9.18 -15.13 -25.34
CA GLY A 20 10.14 -15.50 -24.29
C GLY A 20 9.45 -16.10 -23.05
N ALA A 21 8.35 -15.48 -22.59
CA ALA A 21 7.57 -16.00 -21.47
C ALA A 21 6.98 -17.39 -21.76
N LYS A 22 6.44 -17.61 -22.96
CA LYS A 22 5.94 -18.93 -23.38
C LYS A 22 7.06 -19.96 -23.42
N ALA A 23 8.21 -19.63 -24.01
CA ALA A 23 9.36 -20.54 -24.10
C ALA A 23 9.89 -20.96 -22.73
N LEU A 24 9.78 -20.08 -21.72
CA LEU A 24 10.18 -20.33 -20.34
C LEU A 24 9.06 -20.92 -19.46
N GLY A 25 7.86 -21.17 -20.01
CA GLY A 25 6.72 -21.69 -19.24
C GLY A 25 6.14 -20.71 -18.21
N ILE A 26 6.36 -19.40 -18.39
CA ILE A 26 5.87 -18.37 -17.48
C ILE A 26 4.37 -18.15 -17.68
N ASN A 27 3.61 -18.19 -16.58
CA ASN A 27 2.19 -17.87 -16.60
C ASN A 27 1.97 -16.35 -16.62
N VAL A 28 1.89 -15.79 -17.83
CA VAL A 28 1.70 -14.34 -18.07
C VAL A 28 0.50 -13.79 -17.31
N SER A 29 -0.62 -14.51 -17.28
CA SER A 29 -1.84 -14.07 -16.59
C SER A 29 -1.63 -13.95 -15.07
N ALA A 30 -0.89 -14.89 -14.46
CA ALA A 30 -0.60 -14.84 -13.03
C ALA A 30 0.35 -13.69 -12.68
N VAL A 31 1.36 -13.46 -13.52
CA VAL A 31 2.31 -12.33 -13.36
C VAL A 31 1.58 -11.00 -13.52
N ALA A 32 0.76 -10.84 -14.55
CA ALA A 32 -0.02 -9.63 -14.79
C ALA A 32 -0.99 -9.34 -13.64
N GLU A 33 -1.68 -10.36 -13.12
CA GLU A 33 -2.57 -10.23 -11.97
C GLU A 33 -1.82 -9.76 -10.71
N ALA A 34 -0.65 -10.33 -10.42
CA ALA A 34 0.17 -9.94 -9.27
C ALA A 34 0.68 -8.50 -9.41
N ALA A 35 1.20 -8.14 -10.57
CA ALA A 35 1.67 -6.80 -10.87
C ALA A 35 0.53 -5.77 -10.72
N LEU A 36 -0.65 -6.07 -11.27
CA LEU A 36 -1.81 -5.19 -11.20
C LEU A 36 -2.31 -5.02 -9.76
N LYS A 37 -2.35 -6.09 -8.96
CA LYS A 37 -2.70 -6.01 -7.53
C LYS A 37 -1.78 -5.06 -6.77
N ASN A 38 -0.47 -5.20 -6.98
CA ASN A 38 0.52 -4.36 -6.32
C ASN A 38 0.39 -2.89 -6.74
N ALA A 39 0.20 -2.63 -8.04
CA ALA A 39 -0.01 -1.28 -8.57
C ALA A 39 -1.28 -0.63 -7.99
N VAL A 40 -2.39 -1.37 -7.97
CA VAL A 40 -3.67 -0.88 -7.41
C VAL A 40 -3.56 -0.62 -5.91
N ALA A 41 -2.93 -1.51 -5.14
CA ALA A 41 -2.73 -1.32 -3.70
C ALA A 41 -1.88 -0.07 -3.41
N SER A 42 -0.80 0.12 -4.17
CA SER A 42 0.08 1.29 -4.05
C SER A 42 -0.66 2.59 -4.39
N ALA A 43 -1.42 2.61 -5.48
CA ALA A 43 -2.22 3.77 -5.87
C ALA A 43 -3.28 4.13 -4.82
N ARG A 44 -3.97 3.12 -4.26
CA ARG A 44 -4.95 3.33 -3.17
C ARG A 44 -4.29 3.88 -1.91
N HIS A 45 -3.12 3.36 -1.55
CA HIS A 45 -2.38 3.85 -0.39
C HIS A 45 -1.96 5.31 -0.59
N ALA A 46 -1.41 5.66 -1.74
CA ALA A 46 -1.05 7.04 -2.06
C ALA A 46 -2.26 7.99 -2.00
N GLN A 47 -3.39 7.57 -2.59
CA GLN A 47 -4.64 8.32 -2.53
C GLN A 47 -5.13 8.52 -1.09
N TRP A 48 -5.07 7.48 -0.26
CA TRP A 48 -5.48 7.55 1.13
C TRP A 48 -4.58 8.51 1.93
N LEU A 49 -3.26 8.45 1.75
CA LEU A 49 -2.34 9.39 2.40
C LEU A 49 -2.65 10.84 2.03
N GLN A 50 -2.92 11.11 0.75
CA GLN A 50 -3.29 12.45 0.30
C GLN A 50 -4.60 12.92 0.94
N GLN A 51 -5.62 12.06 1.00
CA GLN A 51 -6.90 12.38 1.61
C GLN A 51 -6.81 12.64 3.13
N ASN A 52 -5.85 12.00 3.80
CA ASN A 52 -5.69 12.11 5.26
C ASN A 52 -4.56 13.06 5.67
N ALA A 53 -3.89 13.71 4.72
CA ALA A 53 -2.76 14.58 4.99
C ALA A 53 -3.11 15.71 5.98
N GLU A 54 -4.28 16.34 5.81
CA GLU A 54 -4.76 17.38 6.72
C GLU A 54 -5.05 16.86 8.13
N ALA A 55 -5.64 15.66 8.24
CA ALA A 55 -5.92 15.03 9.53
C ALA A 55 -4.61 14.72 10.28
N PHE A 56 -3.60 14.20 9.57
CA PHE A 56 -2.28 13.97 10.17
C PHE A 56 -1.58 15.27 10.58
N ALA A 57 -1.66 16.31 9.75
CA ALA A 57 -1.11 17.62 10.10
C ALA A 57 -1.80 18.21 11.33
N ALA A 58 -3.13 18.12 11.42
CA ALA A 58 -3.90 18.58 12.56
C ALA A 58 -3.54 17.80 13.84
N GLN A 59 -3.37 16.48 13.74
CA GLN A 59 -2.94 15.64 14.86
C GLN A 59 -1.51 15.96 15.31
N ALA A 60 -0.58 16.15 14.38
CA ALA A 60 0.80 16.56 14.69
C ALA A 60 0.83 17.90 15.44
N ALA A 61 0.11 18.91 14.92
CA ALA A 61 -0.01 20.22 15.56
C ALA A 61 -0.73 20.16 16.92
N TRP A 62 -1.60 19.17 17.14
CA TRP A 62 -2.20 18.94 18.45
C TRP A 62 -1.17 18.35 19.43
N HIS A 63 -0.41 17.33 19.03
CA HIS A 63 0.64 16.73 19.85
C HIS A 63 1.75 17.73 20.21
N GLU A 64 2.16 18.60 19.29
CA GLU A 64 3.14 19.66 19.57
C GLU A 64 2.69 20.61 20.69
N ARG A 65 1.36 20.86 20.78
CA ARG A 65 0.79 21.78 21.77
C ARG A 65 0.48 21.12 23.12
N HIS A 66 0.15 19.83 23.13
CA HIS A 66 -0.38 19.14 24.32
C HIS A 66 0.50 17.99 24.82
N GLY A 67 1.55 17.63 24.08
CA GLY A 67 2.32 16.42 24.32
C GLY A 67 1.54 15.15 23.92
N HIS A 68 2.15 14.00 24.16
CA HIS A 68 1.51 12.72 23.90
C HIS A 68 0.51 12.37 25.02
N PRO A 69 -0.76 12.06 24.72
CA PRO A 69 -1.82 11.94 25.73
C PRO A 69 -1.63 10.77 26.71
N LEU A 70 -0.79 9.80 26.36
CA LEU A 70 -0.45 8.65 27.22
C LEU A 70 0.98 8.71 27.78
N ALA A 71 1.67 9.86 27.70
CA ALA A 71 3.07 9.98 28.11
C ALA A 71 3.33 9.45 29.54
N ASP A 72 2.42 9.71 30.47
CA ASP A 72 2.57 9.37 31.90
C ASP A 72 2.43 7.88 32.22
N ILE A 73 1.86 7.09 31.30
CA ILE A 73 1.57 5.66 31.54
C ILE A 73 2.26 4.74 30.53
N LEU A 74 3.01 5.29 29.58
CA LEU A 74 3.75 4.53 28.57
C LEU A 74 4.99 3.88 29.18
N THR A 75 4.97 2.55 29.31
CA THR A 75 6.10 1.74 29.83
C THR A 75 6.99 1.12 28.76
N SER A 76 6.70 1.41 27.48
CA SER A 76 7.48 0.93 26.34
C SER A 76 8.85 1.64 26.25
N PRO A 77 9.93 0.97 25.78
CA PRO A 77 11.24 1.59 25.56
C PRO A 77 11.21 2.86 24.69
N GLY A 78 10.19 2.99 23.83
CA GLY A 78 9.98 4.16 22.98
C GLY A 78 9.29 5.33 23.67
N SER A 79 8.91 5.24 24.94
CA SER A 79 8.23 6.34 25.65
C SER A 79 9.09 7.61 25.71
N ALA A 80 10.41 7.46 25.81
CA ALA A 80 11.37 8.56 25.87
C ALA A 80 11.42 9.43 24.60
N SER A 81 10.98 8.94 23.43
CA SER A 81 10.92 9.76 22.21
C SER A 81 9.67 10.67 22.14
N TRP A 82 8.74 10.49 23.08
CA TRP A 82 7.48 11.26 23.17
C TRP A 82 7.42 12.16 24.40
N SER A 83 8.40 12.05 25.30
CA SER A 83 8.63 12.95 26.41
C SER A 83 9.47 14.13 25.91
N ALA A 84 8.82 15.25 25.58
CA ALA A 84 9.49 16.54 25.38
C ALA A 84 9.79 17.20 26.73
#